data_AF-A0A955H3F5-F1
#
_entry.id   AF-A0A955H3F5-F1
#
_cell.length_a   1.000
_cell.length_b   1.000
_cell.length_c   1.000
_cell.angle_alpha   90.00
_cell.angle_beta   90.00
_cell.angle_gamma   90.00
#
_symmetry.space_group_name_H-M   'P 1'
#
loop_
_entity.id
_entity.type
_entity.pdbx_description
1 polymer ?
#
loop_
_entity_poly.entity_id
_entity_poly.type
_entity_poly.pdbx_seq_one_letter_code
_entity_poly.pdbx_strand_id
1 'polypeptide(L)'
;MINISNNKKDIKISTFISIPSSIDGYSCYIFSSESEKQNSEYLGVGDIGHSFFMFVDKELRNFENQGGILFSDKYQLQISKNKTPSNSLDSEERFDISGVLTVKNNENGSNINKSFIGYCAW
;
A
#
# COMPACT_ATOMS: atom_id res chain seq x y z
N MET A 1 -36.98 21.41 2.14
CA MET A 1 -35.55 21.30 2.50
C MET A 1 -34.93 20.25 1.60
N ILE A 2 -34.01 20.62 0.73
CA ILE A 2 -33.33 19.68 -0.17
C ILE A 2 -32.19 19.05 0.64
N ASN A 3 -32.32 17.77 0.96
CA ASN A 3 -31.30 17.03 1.68
C ASN A 3 -30.21 16.63 0.66
N ILE A 4 -29.20 17.48 0.51
CA ILE A 4 -28.05 17.18 -0.35
C ILE A 4 -27.20 16.15 0.41
N SER A 5 -27.48 14.87 0.22
CA SER A 5 -26.58 13.81 0.67
C SER A 5 -25.29 13.94 -0.16
N ASN A 6 -24.26 14.54 0.42
CA ASN A 6 -22.89 14.44 -0.08
C ASN A 6 -22.53 12.96 -0.07
N ASN A 7 -22.76 12.29 -1.19
CA ASN A 7 -22.52 10.87 -1.35
C ASN A 7 -21.00 10.69 -1.47
N LYS A 8 -20.32 10.64 -0.33
CA LYS A 8 -18.89 10.31 -0.26
C LYS A 8 -18.76 8.91 -0.84
N LYS A 9 -18.22 8.81 -2.04
CA LYS A 9 -17.92 7.53 -2.66
C LYS A 9 -16.82 6.86 -1.84
N ASP A 10 -17.12 5.68 -1.29
CA ASP A 10 -16.15 4.89 -0.54
C ASP A 10 -14.99 4.46 -1.45
N ILE A 11 -13.77 4.67 -0.95
CA ILE A 11 -12.53 4.24 -1.61
C ILE A 11 -12.47 2.72 -1.58
N LYS A 12 -12.24 2.09 -2.73
CA LYS A 12 -12.08 0.62 -2.82
C LYS A 12 -10.63 0.26 -3.08
N ILE A 13 -10.08 -0.60 -2.23
CA ILE A 13 -8.74 -1.17 -2.39
C ILE A 13 -8.88 -2.66 -2.63
N SER A 14 -8.21 -3.17 -3.67
CA SER A 14 -8.19 -4.59 -4.05
C SER A 14 -6.77 -5.10 -4.20
N THR A 15 -6.61 -6.42 -4.17
CA THR A 15 -5.34 -7.08 -4.46
C THR A 15 -5.10 -7.24 -5.96
N PHE A 16 -3.87 -7.55 -6.33
CA PHE A 16 -3.44 -7.88 -7.68
C PHE A 16 -2.34 -8.94 -7.67
N ILE A 17 -2.16 -9.66 -8.77
CA ILE A 17 -1.23 -10.80 -8.86
C ILE A 17 -0.01 -10.54 -9.75
N SER A 18 0.00 -9.44 -10.50
CA SER A 18 1.09 -9.11 -11.44
C SER A 18 1.83 -7.87 -10.97
N ILE A 19 3.10 -8.03 -10.63
CA ILE A 19 3.98 -6.94 -10.21
C ILE A 19 4.31 -6.08 -11.45
N PRO A 20 4.19 -4.74 -11.37
CA PRO A 20 4.57 -3.85 -12.46
C PRO A 20 6.06 -3.99 -12.80
N SER A 21 6.41 -3.99 -14.09
CA SER A 21 7.79 -4.16 -14.54
C SER A 21 8.74 -3.02 -14.14
N SER A 22 8.20 -1.90 -13.66
CA SER A 22 8.98 -0.78 -13.11
C SER A 22 9.51 -1.03 -11.70
N ILE A 23 9.07 -2.10 -11.04
CA ILE A 23 9.65 -2.55 -9.78
C ILE A 23 10.87 -3.40 -10.11
N ASP A 24 12.06 -2.89 -9.78
CA ASP A 24 13.34 -3.59 -9.94
C ASP A 24 14.16 -3.44 -8.64
N GLY A 25 14.81 -4.52 -8.20
CA GLY A 25 15.62 -4.55 -6.97
C GLY A 25 14.85 -4.41 -5.65
N TYR A 26 15.28 -3.48 -4.80
CA TYR A 26 14.89 -3.26 -3.40
C TYR A 26 13.40 -2.97 -3.22
N SER A 27 12.63 -3.99 -2.84
CA SER A 27 11.16 -3.91 -2.89
C SER A 27 10.49 -4.37 -1.61
N CYS A 28 9.41 -3.69 -1.23
CA CYS A 28 8.48 -4.10 -0.18
C CYS A 28 7.18 -4.61 -0.79
N TYR A 29 6.78 -5.82 -0.40
CA TYR A 29 5.55 -6.48 -0.81
C TYR A 29 4.60 -6.51 0.37
N ILE A 30 3.38 -6.00 0.21
CA ILE A 30 2.37 -5.99 1.28
C ILE A 30 1.12 -6.75 0.88
N PHE A 31 0.51 -7.38 1.88
CA PHE A 31 -0.66 -8.24 1.79
C PHE A 31 -1.63 -7.88 2.92
N SER A 32 -2.92 -8.14 2.75
CA SER A 32 -3.89 -7.91 3.84
C SER A 32 -3.99 -9.09 4.81
N SER A 33 -3.49 -10.27 4.43
CA SER A 33 -3.46 -11.48 5.27
C SER A 33 -2.36 -12.46 4.86
N GLU A 34 -2.06 -13.43 5.73
CA GLU A 34 -1.14 -14.54 5.42
C GLU A 34 -1.62 -15.40 4.25
N SER A 35 -2.95 -15.57 4.09
CA SER A 35 -3.50 -16.30 2.94
C SER A 35 -3.18 -15.60 1.63
N GLU A 36 -3.31 -14.27 1.57
CA GLU A 36 -2.95 -13.49 0.39
C GLU A 36 -1.45 -13.52 0.13
N LYS A 37 -0.62 -13.52 1.19
CA LYS A 37 0.84 -13.71 1.09
C LYS A 37 1.19 -15.06 0.44
N GLN A 38 0.55 -16.15 0.86
CA GLN A 38 0.76 -17.48 0.29
C GLN A 38 0.32 -17.56 -1.18
N ASN A 39 -0.75 -16.85 -1.55
CA ASN A 39 -1.29 -16.83 -2.91
C ASN A 39 -0.65 -15.76 -3.81
N SER A 40 0.31 -14.98 -3.31
CA SER A 40 0.91 -13.84 -4.05
C SER A 40 -0.14 -12.82 -4.53
N GLU A 41 -1.14 -12.55 -3.69
CA GLU A 41 -2.17 -11.54 -3.92
C GLU A 41 -1.77 -10.24 -3.23
N TYR A 42 -1.03 -9.40 -3.96
CA TYR A 42 -0.47 -8.17 -3.42
C TYR A 42 -1.54 -7.13 -3.17
N LEU A 43 -1.60 -6.63 -1.93
CA LEU A 43 -2.34 -5.41 -1.62
C LEU A 43 -1.61 -4.19 -2.15
N GLY A 44 -0.27 -4.26 -2.23
CA GLY A 44 0.58 -3.24 -2.81
C GLY A 44 2.03 -3.68 -2.89
N VAL A 45 2.79 -3.02 -3.76
CA VAL A 45 4.23 -3.26 -3.94
C VAL A 45 4.93 -1.92 -4.03
N GLY A 46 5.94 -1.68 -3.21
CA GLY A 46 6.68 -0.44 -3.20
C GLY A 46 8.17 -0.64 -3.47
N ASP A 47 8.73 0.23 -4.28
CA ASP A 47 10.17 0.43 -4.39
C ASP A 47 10.62 1.29 -3.20
N ILE A 48 11.62 0.82 -2.45
CA ILE A 48 12.00 1.39 -1.15
C ILE A 48 12.38 2.87 -1.33
N GLY A 49 11.54 3.76 -0.79
CA GLY A 49 11.80 5.20 -0.75
C GLY A 49 11.37 5.97 -2.00
N HIS A 50 10.91 5.29 -3.07
CA HIS A 50 10.60 5.93 -4.34
C HIS A 50 9.11 5.93 -4.67
N SER A 51 8.53 4.75 -4.87
CA SER A 51 7.19 4.61 -5.43
C SER A 51 6.42 3.46 -4.78
N PHE A 52 5.10 3.50 -4.91
CA PHE A 52 4.22 2.47 -4.35
C PHE A 52 3.05 2.20 -5.28
N PHE A 53 2.85 0.94 -5.66
CA PHE A 53 1.79 0.51 -6.55
C PHE A 53 0.65 -0.15 -5.78
N MET A 54 -0.58 0.27 -6.05
CA MET A 54 -1.79 -0.25 -5.40
C MET A 54 -3.00 -0.12 -6.31
N PHE A 55 -3.91 -1.09 -6.26
CA PHE A 55 -5.22 -0.92 -6.89
C PHE A 55 -6.14 -0.07 -6.02
N VAL A 56 -6.55 1.09 -6.52
CA VAL A 56 -7.50 1.99 -5.88
C VAL A 56 -8.60 2.36 -6.87
N ASP A 57 -9.84 2.09 -6.50
CA ASP A 57 -11.03 2.26 -7.33
C ASP A 57 -10.94 1.53 -8.68
N LYS A 58 -10.43 0.29 -8.66
CA LYS A 58 -10.22 -0.62 -9.81
C LYS A 58 -9.14 -0.20 -10.79
N GLU A 59 -8.35 0.81 -10.45
CA GLU A 59 -7.20 1.23 -11.25
C GLU A 59 -5.91 0.95 -10.48
N LEU A 60 -4.93 0.35 -11.17
CA LEU A 60 -3.57 0.25 -10.64
C LEU A 60 -2.96 1.65 -10.66
N ARG A 61 -2.64 2.18 -9.48
CA ARG A 61 -2.06 3.51 -9.31
C ARG A 61 -0.61 3.40 -8.89
N ASN A 62 0.22 4.26 -9.48
CA ASN A 62 1.56 4.55 -8.98
C ASN A 62 1.48 5.75 -8.04
N PHE A 63 1.86 5.56 -6.78
CA PHE A 63 2.00 6.62 -5.81
C PHE A 63 3.47 7.02 -5.65
N GLU A 64 3.77 8.28 -5.89
CA GLU A 64 5.14 8.80 -5.85
C GLU A 64 5.43 9.49 -4.52
N ASN A 65 6.64 9.31 -4.02
CA ASN A 65 7.07 9.90 -2.75
C ASN A 65 7.39 11.40 -2.92
N GLN A 66 6.66 12.24 -2.20
CA GLN A 66 6.89 13.68 -2.09
C GLN A 66 7.12 14.03 -0.62
N GLY A 67 8.37 13.92 -0.15
CA GLY A 67 8.76 14.32 1.20
C GLY A 67 8.22 13.42 2.32
N GLY A 68 8.08 12.11 2.06
CA GLY A 68 7.62 11.11 3.03
C GLY A 68 6.12 10.81 2.96
N ILE A 69 5.40 11.47 2.05
CA ILE A 69 3.99 11.20 1.76
C ILE A 69 3.88 10.76 0.30
N LEU A 70 3.09 9.71 0.05
CA LEU A 70 2.92 9.12 -1.28
C LEU A 70 1.67 9.70 -1.94
N PHE A 71 1.76 10.13 -3.20
CA PHE A 71 0.63 10.75 -3.93
C PHE A 71 0.38 10.13 -5.30
N SER A 72 -0.89 9.98 -5.66
CA SER A 72 -1.32 9.58 -7.00
C SER A 72 -2.62 10.27 -7.35
N ASP A 73 -2.57 11.22 -8.30
CA ASP A 73 -3.74 12.04 -8.68
C ASP A 73 -4.41 12.66 -7.44
N LYS A 74 -5.67 12.35 -7.18
CA LYS A 74 -6.42 12.81 -6.00
C LYS A 74 -6.17 12.02 -4.72
N TYR A 75 -5.39 10.93 -4.78
CA TYR A 75 -5.18 10.07 -3.63
C TYR A 75 -3.87 10.39 -2.94
N GLN A 76 -3.93 10.39 -1.61
CA GLN A 76 -2.78 10.40 -0.73
C GLN A 76 -2.70 9.04 -0.03
N LEU A 77 -1.50 8.46 0.01
CA LEU A 77 -1.19 7.22 0.69
C LEU A 77 -0.18 7.49 1.81
N GLN A 78 -0.48 6.97 3.00
CA GLN A 78 0.42 6.94 4.14
C GLN A 78 0.58 5.50 4.61
N ILE A 79 1.81 5.10 4.89
CA ILE A 79 2.14 3.75 5.36
C ILE A 79 2.79 3.89 6.73
N SER A 80 2.08 3.49 7.79
CA SER A 80 2.63 3.40 9.13
C SER A 80 3.16 1.98 9.35
N LYS A 81 4.46 1.84 9.55
CA LYS A 81 5.11 0.54 9.78
C LYS A 81 5.33 0.35 11.28
N ASN A 82 4.82 -0.75 11.82
CA ASN A 82 5.31 -1.27 13.09
C ASN A 82 6.60 -2.05 12.77
N LYS A 83 7.74 -1.57 13.26
CA LYS A 83 8.99 -2.35 13.18
C LYS A 83 8.75 -3.64 13.96
N THR A 84 8.71 -4.76 13.25
CA THR A 84 8.86 -6.06 13.89
C THR A 84 10.38 -6.27 14.04
N PRO A 85 10.91 -6.50 15.26
CA PRO A 85 12.33 -6.82 15.40
C PRO A 85 12.61 -8.07 14.58
N SER A 86 13.55 -7.99 13.64
CA SER A 86 13.97 -9.15 12.87
C SER A 86 14.63 -10.15 13.81
N ASN A 87 14.07 -11.35 13.94
CA ASN A 87 14.77 -12.46 14.58
C ASN A 87 15.76 -13.15 13.61
N SER A 88 16.06 -12.55 12.46
CA SER A 88 16.95 -13.11 11.46
C SER A 88 18.39 -12.60 11.68
N LEU A 89 19.22 -13.50 12.22
CA LEU A 89 20.67 -13.36 12.35
C LEU A 89 21.32 -13.12 10.98
N ASP A 90 21.99 -11.97 10.80
CA ASP A 90 23.11 -11.64 9.90
C ASP A 90 23.16 -12.18 8.44
N SER A 91 22.07 -12.74 7.89
CA SER A 91 22.10 -13.47 6.60
C SER A 91 20.85 -13.36 5.73
N GLU A 92 19.77 -12.72 6.17
CA GLU A 92 18.53 -12.66 5.39
C GLU A 92 18.43 -11.36 4.59
N GLU A 93 18.43 -11.49 3.27
CA GLU A 93 18.09 -10.47 2.24
C GLU A 93 16.63 -9.97 2.37
N ARG A 94 15.95 -10.27 3.49
CA ARG A 94 14.52 -10.01 3.70
C ARG A 94 14.22 -9.71 5.16
N PHE A 95 13.27 -8.81 5.40
CA PHE A 95 12.70 -8.58 6.73
C PHE A 95 11.19 -8.39 6.66
N ASP A 96 10.47 -8.98 7.61
CA ASP A 96 9.02 -8.85 7.72
C ASP A 96 8.62 -7.45 8.22
N ILE A 97 7.48 -6.99 7.73
CA ILE A 97 6.85 -5.73 8.12
C ILE A 97 5.36 -5.95 8.39
N SER A 98 4.80 -5.17 9.29
CA SER A 98 3.35 -5.06 9.48
C SER A 98 2.98 -3.62 9.80
N GLY A 99 1.71 -3.27 9.63
CA GLY A 99 1.30 -1.90 9.86
C GLY A 99 -0.10 -1.58 9.35
N VAL A 100 -0.32 -0.28 9.12
CA VAL A 100 -1.58 0.25 8.59
C VAL A 100 -1.27 1.13 7.39
N LEU A 101 -1.99 0.89 6.29
CA LEU A 101 -2.06 1.80 5.16
C LEU A 101 -3.30 2.69 5.31
N THR A 102 -3.13 3.97 5.02
CA THR A 102 -4.21 4.95 4.99
C THR A 102 -4.25 5.55 3.60
N VAL A 103 -5.37 5.34 2.88
CA VAL A 103 -5.64 5.99 1.59
C VAL A 103 -6.70 7.05 1.81
N LYS A 104 -6.40 8.28 1.39
CA LYS A 104 -7.31 9.42 1.45
C LYS A 104 -7.57 9.95 0.05
N ASN A 105 -8.83 10.20 -0.28
CA ASN A 105 -9.22 10.95 -1.46
C ASN A 105 -9.32 12.43 -1.08
N ASN A 106 -8.44 13.25 -1.64
CA ASN A 106 -8.33 14.67 -1.31
C ASN A 106 -9.44 15.54 -1.91
N GLU A 107 -10.19 15.05 -2.91
CA GLU A 107 -11.32 15.80 -3.50
C GLU A 107 -12.55 15.79 -2.59
N ASN A 108 -12.86 14.64 -1.99
CA ASN A 108 -14.09 14.45 -1.22
C ASN A 108 -13.85 14.17 0.28
N GLY A 109 -12.58 14.10 0.70
CA GLY A 109 -12.16 13.87 2.07
C GLY A 109 -12.50 12.47 2.63
N SER A 110 -12.87 11.51 1.78
CA SER A 110 -13.02 10.11 2.19
C SER A 110 -11.64 9.51 2.49
N ASN A 111 -11.61 8.57 3.44
CA ASN A 111 -10.41 7.82 3.77
C ASN A 111 -10.75 6.39 4.13
N ILE A 112 -9.79 5.50 3.96
CA ILE A 112 -9.85 4.11 4.39
C ILE A 112 -8.52 3.72 5.03
N ASN A 113 -8.60 2.97 6.11
CA ASN A 113 -7.46 2.35 6.77
C ASN A 113 -7.51 0.84 6.55
N LYS A 114 -6.37 0.22 6.23
CA LYS A 114 -6.28 -1.23 6.09
C LYS A 114 -4.99 -1.73 6.74
N SER A 115 -5.11 -2.70 7.64
CA SER A 115 -3.94 -3.35 8.20
C SER A 115 -3.26 -4.18 7.11
N PHE A 116 -1.93 -4.30 7.20
CA PHE A 116 -1.16 -5.12 6.30
C PHE A 116 -0.08 -5.90 7.06
N ILE A 117 0.32 -7.01 6.43
CA ILE A 117 1.57 -7.72 6.67
C ILE A 117 2.40 -7.65 5.39
N GLY A 118 3.67 -7.98 5.45
CA GLY A 118 4.52 -7.95 4.28
C GLY A 118 5.96 -8.26 4.60
N TYR A 119 6.81 -8.08 3.60
CA TYR A 119 8.25 -8.14 3.76
C TYR A 119 8.91 -7.17 2.79
N CYS A 120 10.09 -6.69 3.13
CA CYS A 120 10.97 -5.99 2.20
C CYS A 120 12.18 -6.87 1.90
N ALA A 121 12.63 -6.87 0.65
CA ALA A 121 13.75 -7.67 0.17
C ALA A 121 14.80 -6.78 -0.50
N TRP A 122 16.07 -7.19 -0.42
CA TRP A 122 17.21 -6.42 -0.89
C TRP A 122 18.28 -7.26 -1.60
#